data_AF-A0A9W7BME2-F1
#
_entry.id   AF-A0A9W7BME2-F1
#
_cell.length_a   1.000
_cell.length_b   1.000
_cell.length_c   1.000
_cell.angle_alpha   90.00
_cell.angle_beta   90.00
_cell.angle_gamma   90.00
#
_symmetry.space_group_name_H-M   'P 1'
#
loop_
_entity.id
_entity.type
_entity.pdbx_description
1 polymer ?
#
loop_
_entity_poly.entity_id
_entity_poly.type
_entity_poly.pdbx_seq_one_letter_code
_entity_poly.pdbx_strand_id
1 'polypeptide(L)'
;MSYTSSLKTEPTFSNDKVTVSWHADSSLEHYSSIGVYHIITDEEGVIKEDDEEKEGWRIACRVVKDIEGPRSTSLKSSSLKSSSSVNDDSDSERYPYLSVPLENGGVYYMLDDFNHHHQHAVLAPVKGDGSVRYSCTHRLLRVGNRVEEVFEEVEKVVEGFKGKGGRWFKREGRVGREVEGEWIRQFYVQGKRHWGLKWGEWGGWMEELFRGWEKIERRSFEITVWLWRAVNGKLRRGNGKEGKKFTKAKEGLLKILGRGGKEARGGEIYECVAEELEKTAEMRKGWKEREEDGIWHSMEKECRPIPVPFKFECELGEVEEGEGGRSPMVGKPGELLELSAKIRAWGKVWDAGKVEEGEDEDAILEWKMGTKNTTATTTTTTTTTTTTTSSTNPTVTLPNTLKPADWAGFSNASKHLGLEMQQPWAVNLLQNKKTIETRAYPLPPSLLNVRLSIIESKKNLPNVSALKGNIFRSSDPAVTSSLTILGWVKFGSDISYTSRKTFEDDVEKHMVTPESGYGWKEGTEVVHGWVVEDCGFYDEGELKDFNEDYVLVRRLRSIFEVERVKVKGEGATGGGGGGKKKKNKKNKNKQKNSNQDEGLPKKKKKRF
;
A
#
# COMPACT_ATOMS: atom_id res chain seq x y z
N MET A 1 -25.36 -27.31 -15.65
CA MET A 1 -25.18 -26.88 -17.05
C MET A 1 -23.80 -27.35 -17.48
N SER A 2 -23.69 -28.12 -18.56
CA SER A 2 -22.37 -28.56 -19.04
C SER A 2 -21.60 -27.36 -19.60
N TYR A 3 -20.59 -26.91 -18.85
CA TYR A 3 -19.73 -25.76 -19.19
C TYR A 3 -18.91 -25.98 -20.48
N THR A 4 -18.91 -27.19 -21.04
CA THR A 4 -18.14 -27.55 -22.25
C THR A 4 -18.67 -26.90 -23.53
N SER A 5 -19.96 -26.55 -23.58
CA SER A 5 -20.62 -25.99 -24.78
C SER A 5 -20.17 -24.56 -25.13
N SER A 6 -19.65 -23.80 -24.16
CA SER A 6 -19.15 -22.43 -24.35
C SER A 6 -17.63 -22.36 -24.61
N LEU A 7 -16.93 -23.50 -24.61
CA LEU A 7 -15.48 -23.52 -24.83
C LEU A 7 -15.12 -23.25 -26.29
N LYS A 8 -14.08 -22.43 -26.47
CA LYS A 8 -13.49 -22.15 -27.78
C LYS A 8 -12.94 -23.45 -28.39
N THR A 9 -13.14 -23.60 -29.68
CA THR A 9 -12.60 -24.71 -30.48
C THR A 9 -11.16 -24.40 -30.91
N GLU A 10 -10.25 -25.35 -30.74
CA GLU A 10 -8.89 -25.31 -31.27
C GLU A 10 -8.81 -26.06 -32.59
N PRO A 11 -8.58 -25.36 -33.72
CA PRO A 11 -8.59 -25.99 -35.03
C PRO A 11 -7.43 -26.97 -35.24
N THR A 12 -6.32 -26.79 -34.50
CA THR A 12 -5.08 -27.55 -34.70
C THR A 12 -5.16 -29.01 -34.23
N PHE A 13 -5.95 -29.29 -33.19
CA PHE A 13 -6.09 -30.63 -32.62
C PHE A 13 -7.51 -31.14 -32.83
N SER A 14 -7.89 -31.44 -34.08
CA SER A 14 -9.18 -32.08 -34.37
C SER A 14 -10.42 -31.36 -33.82
N ASN A 15 -10.38 -30.03 -33.69
CA ASN A 15 -11.44 -29.22 -33.07
C ASN A 15 -11.65 -29.49 -31.56
N ASP A 16 -10.58 -29.80 -30.84
CA ASP A 16 -10.56 -29.90 -29.38
C ASP A 16 -11.10 -28.64 -28.71
N LYS A 17 -11.63 -28.80 -27.51
CA LYS A 17 -12.10 -27.68 -26.69
C LYS A 17 -10.99 -27.14 -25.81
N VAL A 18 -10.90 -25.82 -25.71
CA VAL A 18 -9.85 -25.15 -24.95
C VAL A 18 -10.43 -24.47 -23.72
N THR A 19 -9.88 -24.76 -22.55
CA THR A 19 -10.21 -24.05 -21.31
C THR A 19 -9.33 -22.83 -21.09
N VAL A 20 -8.07 -22.88 -21.54
CA VAL A 20 -7.14 -21.74 -21.53
C VAL A 20 -6.48 -21.64 -22.90
N SER A 21 -6.78 -20.56 -23.63
CA SER A 21 -6.26 -20.31 -24.98
C SER A 21 -4.74 -20.15 -25.00
N TRP A 22 -4.15 -20.29 -26.20
CA TRP A 22 -2.72 -20.07 -26.43
C TRP A 22 -2.23 -18.77 -25.82
N HIS A 23 -1.30 -18.89 -24.87
CA HIS A 23 -0.68 -17.75 -24.19
C HIS A 23 0.75 -18.08 -23.77
N ALA A 24 1.49 -17.03 -23.45
CA ALA A 24 2.68 -17.11 -22.62
C ALA A 24 2.33 -16.47 -21.27
N ASP A 25 2.80 -17.06 -20.18
CA ASP A 25 2.55 -16.55 -18.84
C ASP A 25 3.23 -15.19 -18.66
N SER A 26 2.46 -14.20 -18.21
CA SER A 26 2.97 -12.83 -17.98
C SER A 26 3.44 -12.63 -16.54
N SER A 27 4.20 -11.55 -16.33
CA SER A 27 4.63 -11.08 -14.99
C SER A 27 5.58 -12.03 -14.25
N LEU A 28 6.31 -12.86 -14.99
CA LEU A 28 7.28 -13.81 -14.44
C LEU A 28 8.71 -13.25 -14.45
N GLU A 29 9.52 -13.63 -13.47
CA GLU A 29 10.97 -13.39 -13.51
C GLU A 29 11.57 -14.01 -14.77
N HIS A 30 12.53 -13.31 -15.37
CA HIS A 30 13.14 -13.79 -16.61
C HIS A 30 13.81 -15.15 -16.39
N TYR A 31 13.50 -16.08 -17.28
CA TYR A 31 14.01 -17.46 -17.26
C TYR A 31 13.61 -18.26 -16.01
N SER A 32 12.55 -17.83 -15.31
CA SER A 32 12.05 -18.58 -14.17
C SER A 32 11.18 -19.76 -14.60
N SER A 33 11.35 -20.88 -13.91
CA SER A 33 10.55 -22.07 -14.16
C SER A 33 9.13 -21.93 -13.62
N ILE A 34 8.19 -22.57 -14.31
CA ILE A 34 6.80 -22.74 -13.90
C ILE A 34 6.59 -24.23 -13.61
N GLY A 35 6.07 -24.55 -12.42
CA GLY A 35 5.71 -25.93 -12.04
C GLY A 35 4.21 -26.05 -11.91
N VAL A 36 3.61 -27.07 -12.52
CA VAL A 36 2.16 -27.26 -12.52
C VAL A 36 1.80 -28.64 -12.02
N TYR A 37 1.13 -28.69 -10.87
CA TYR A 37 0.43 -29.86 -10.37
C TYR A 37 -1.05 -29.78 -10.75
N HIS A 38 -1.70 -30.93 -10.93
CA HIS A 38 -3.12 -31.04 -11.30
C HIS A 38 -3.76 -32.28 -10.70
N ILE A 39 -5.07 -32.19 -10.50
CA ILE A 39 -5.92 -33.31 -10.14
C ILE A 39 -7.16 -33.30 -11.02
N ILE A 40 -7.68 -34.50 -11.30
CA ILE A 40 -8.88 -34.73 -12.08
C ILE A 40 -9.91 -35.43 -11.19
N THR A 41 -11.11 -34.86 -11.12
CA THR A 41 -12.25 -35.40 -10.39
C THR A 41 -13.44 -35.60 -11.31
N ASP A 42 -14.50 -36.24 -10.83
CA ASP A 42 -15.84 -36.10 -11.39
C ASP A 42 -16.52 -34.78 -10.93
N GLU A 43 -17.79 -34.59 -11.29
CA GLU A 43 -18.58 -33.41 -10.93
C GLU A 43 -18.87 -33.34 -9.42
N GLU A 44 -18.85 -34.48 -8.74
CA GLU A 44 -19.04 -34.64 -7.30
C GLU A 44 -17.73 -34.43 -6.50
N GLY A 45 -16.60 -34.27 -7.18
CA GLY A 45 -15.29 -34.04 -6.56
C GLY A 45 -14.55 -35.32 -6.14
N VAL A 46 -15.01 -36.49 -6.59
CA VAL A 46 -14.32 -37.76 -6.39
C VAL A 46 -13.17 -37.88 -7.38
N ILE A 47 -11.98 -38.22 -6.88
CA ILE A 47 -10.77 -38.40 -7.69
C ILE A 47 -11.00 -39.56 -8.67
N LYS A 48 -10.84 -39.29 -9.97
CA LYS A 48 -10.95 -40.32 -11.00
C LYS A 48 -9.64 -41.09 -11.15
N GLU A 49 -9.70 -42.41 -11.29
CA GLU A 49 -8.53 -43.15 -11.78
C GLU A 49 -8.28 -42.82 -13.26
N ASP A 50 -7.01 -42.87 -13.67
CA ASP A 50 -6.66 -42.67 -15.07
C ASP A 50 -7.21 -43.81 -15.92
N ASP A 51 -7.89 -43.46 -17.00
CA ASP A 51 -8.46 -44.40 -17.97
C ASP A 51 -7.66 -44.29 -19.27
N GLU A 52 -6.76 -45.25 -19.49
CA GLU A 52 -5.83 -45.26 -20.64
C GLU A 52 -6.57 -45.26 -22.01
N GLU A 53 -7.85 -45.65 -22.05
CA GLU A 53 -8.64 -45.70 -23.29
C GLU A 53 -9.34 -44.37 -23.62
N LYS A 54 -9.36 -43.40 -22.71
CA LYS A 54 -10.03 -42.10 -22.93
C LYS A 54 -9.06 -40.98 -23.25
N GLU A 55 -9.39 -40.19 -24.28
CA GLU A 55 -8.74 -38.92 -24.58
C GLU A 55 -9.04 -37.86 -23.49
N GLY A 56 -8.30 -37.93 -22.39
CA GLY A 56 -8.43 -37.06 -21.22
C GLY A 56 -7.89 -35.64 -21.42
N TRP A 57 -7.67 -34.92 -20.31
CA TRP A 57 -7.10 -33.57 -20.31
C TRP A 57 -5.71 -33.56 -20.95
N ARG A 58 -5.35 -32.47 -21.64
CA ARG A 58 -4.04 -32.32 -22.30
C ARG A 58 -3.48 -30.91 -22.16
N ILE A 59 -2.16 -30.81 -22.19
CA ILE A 59 -1.42 -29.54 -22.35
C ILE A 59 -0.88 -29.49 -23.77
N ALA A 60 -1.22 -28.44 -24.50
CA ALA A 60 -0.70 -28.18 -25.82
C ALA A 60 0.38 -27.12 -25.79
N CYS A 61 1.44 -27.31 -26.59
CA CYS A 61 2.58 -26.40 -26.69
C CYS A 61 2.90 -26.10 -28.16
N ARG A 62 3.27 -24.85 -28.45
CA ARG A 62 3.74 -24.41 -29.78
C ARG A 62 4.88 -23.43 -29.66
N VAL A 63 5.80 -23.42 -30.64
CA VAL A 63 6.93 -22.49 -30.67
C VAL A 63 6.47 -21.12 -31.16
N VAL A 64 6.75 -20.07 -30.40
CA VAL A 64 6.59 -18.66 -30.81
C VAL A 64 7.77 -17.86 -30.27
N LYS A 65 8.62 -17.35 -31.17
CA LYS A 65 9.87 -16.67 -30.78
C LYS A 65 9.61 -15.33 -30.08
N ASP A 66 10.39 -15.04 -29.05
CA ASP A 66 10.49 -13.75 -28.37
C ASP A 66 9.16 -13.19 -27.82
N ILE A 67 8.25 -14.07 -27.37
CA ILE A 67 6.89 -13.65 -26.97
C ILE A 67 6.85 -12.93 -25.62
N GLU A 68 7.59 -13.41 -24.62
CA GLU A 68 7.67 -12.83 -23.27
C GLU A 68 9.07 -12.26 -22.93
N GLY A 69 10.06 -12.54 -23.77
CA GLY A 69 11.45 -12.16 -23.51
C GLY A 69 11.77 -10.66 -23.61
N PRO A 70 13.00 -10.23 -23.28
CA PRO A 70 13.43 -8.82 -23.28
C PRO A 70 13.21 -8.09 -24.61
N ARG A 71 13.10 -8.83 -25.72
CA ARG A 71 12.84 -8.29 -27.07
C ARG A 71 11.36 -8.14 -27.40
N SER A 72 10.45 -8.69 -26.60
CA SER A 72 8.99 -8.61 -26.79
C SER A 72 8.50 -7.15 -26.87
N THR A 73 9.04 -6.26 -26.05
CA THR A 73 8.70 -4.82 -26.07
C THR A 73 9.26 -4.08 -27.28
N SER A 74 10.45 -4.47 -27.77
CA SER A 74 11.07 -3.87 -28.95
C SER A 74 10.30 -4.24 -30.23
N LEU A 75 9.81 -5.48 -30.32
CA LEU A 75 8.99 -5.94 -31.45
C LEU A 75 7.62 -5.25 -31.49
N LYS A 76 7.07 -4.87 -30.33
CA LYS A 76 5.81 -4.12 -30.23
C LYS A 76 5.95 -2.63 -30.57
N SER A 77 7.15 -2.05 -30.48
CA SER A 77 7.39 -0.61 -30.73
C SER A 77 7.93 -0.28 -32.13
N SER A 78 8.53 -1.23 -32.85
CA SER A 78 9.00 -1.03 -34.22
C SER A 78 7.90 -1.26 -35.26
N SER A 79 7.27 -0.18 -35.72
CA SER A 79 6.70 0.03 -37.06
C SER A 79 6.17 -1.19 -37.87
N LEU A 80 5.21 -1.95 -37.34
CA LEU A 80 4.19 -2.63 -38.14
C LEU A 80 2.81 -2.10 -37.74
N LYS A 81 2.54 -0.85 -38.14
CA LYS A 81 1.19 -0.25 -38.14
C LYS A 81 0.49 -0.44 -39.49
N SER A 82 0.76 -1.54 -40.19
CA SER A 82 0.06 -1.89 -41.42
C SER A 82 -0.09 -3.39 -41.62
N SER A 83 -0.70 -4.07 -40.65
CA SER A 83 -1.66 -5.13 -40.94
C SER A 83 -2.30 -5.62 -39.64
N SER A 84 -3.61 -5.63 -39.64
CA SER A 84 -4.45 -6.46 -38.80
C SER A 84 -4.32 -7.95 -39.18
N SER A 85 -3.09 -8.45 -39.34
CA SER A 85 -2.77 -9.87 -39.44
C SER A 85 -2.09 -10.23 -38.11
N VAL A 86 -2.78 -10.89 -37.17
CA VAL A 86 -2.93 -12.36 -37.19
C VAL A 86 -1.58 -13.01 -37.46
N ASN A 87 -1.12 -13.80 -36.49
CA ASN A 87 -0.17 -14.89 -36.66
C ASN A 87 0.71 -14.77 -37.90
N ASP A 88 1.98 -14.43 -37.72
CA ASP A 88 2.97 -14.95 -38.67
C ASP A 88 3.05 -16.47 -38.45
N ASP A 89 2.02 -17.17 -38.92
CA ASP A 89 1.83 -18.62 -38.97
C ASP A 89 2.83 -19.26 -39.97
N SER A 90 3.70 -18.48 -40.61
CA SER A 90 4.71 -19.04 -41.52
C SER A 90 5.77 -19.88 -40.78
N ASP A 91 6.00 -19.64 -39.49
CA ASP A 91 6.82 -20.49 -38.61
C ASP A 91 5.99 -21.58 -37.90
N SER A 92 4.64 -21.48 -37.87
CA SER A 92 3.78 -22.50 -37.23
C SER A 92 3.54 -23.73 -38.14
N GLU A 93 3.66 -23.57 -39.46
CA GLU A 93 3.79 -24.72 -40.39
C GLU A 93 5.15 -25.43 -40.26
N ARG A 94 6.16 -24.78 -39.67
CA ARG A 94 7.53 -25.29 -39.64
C ARG A 94 7.78 -26.27 -38.50
N TYR A 95 7.06 -26.15 -37.39
CA TYR A 95 7.27 -26.97 -36.20
C TYR A 95 5.97 -27.61 -35.75
N PRO A 96 5.95 -28.94 -35.52
CA PRO A 96 4.75 -29.62 -35.09
C PRO A 96 4.30 -29.13 -33.71
N TYR A 97 3.00 -29.04 -33.52
CA TYR A 97 2.40 -28.76 -32.23
C TYR A 97 2.52 -30.01 -31.35
N LEU A 98 2.85 -29.80 -30.08
CA LEU A 98 2.87 -30.87 -29.10
C LEU A 98 1.56 -30.85 -28.32
N SER A 99 0.96 -32.01 -28.11
CA SER A 99 -0.15 -32.20 -27.16
C SER A 99 0.21 -33.36 -26.25
N VAL A 100 0.32 -33.10 -24.95
CA VAL A 100 0.77 -34.06 -23.95
C VAL A 100 -0.41 -34.42 -23.03
N PRO A 101 -0.72 -35.72 -22.85
CA PRO A 101 -1.67 -36.18 -21.84
C PRO A 101 -1.33 -35.68 -20.45
N LEU A 102 -2.37 -35.38 -19.69
CA LEU A 102 -2.29 -34.90 -18.32
C LEU A 102 -2.83 -35.97 -17.36
N GLU A 103 -1.97 -36.87 -16.91
CA GLU A 103 -2.26 -37.92 -15.92
C GLU A 103 -2.74 -37.34 -14.59
N ASN A 104 -3.64 -38.03 -13.88
CA ASN A 104 -4.16 -37.54 -12.61
C ASN A 104 -3.08 -37.54 -11.52
N GLY A 105 -2.92 -36.41 -10.83
CA GLY A 105 -1.86 -36.23 -9.85
C GLY A 105 -0.47 -36.04 -10.46
N GLY A 106 -0.39 -35.89 -11.79
CA GLY A 106 0.85 -35.62 -12.50
C GLY A 106 1.43 -34.24 -12.19
N VAL A 107 2.65 -34.01 -12.69
CA VAL A 107 3.30 -32.70 -12.64
C VAL A 107 4.01 -32.46 -13.96
N TYR A 108 3.93 -31.23 -14.47
CA TYR A 108 4.79 -30.79 -15.57
C TYR A 108 5.50 -29.48 -15.24
N TYR A 109 6.61 -29.25 -15.94
CA TYR A 109 7.46 -28.09 -15.74
C TYR A 109 7.73 -27.39 -17.07
N MET A 110 7.63 -26.06 -17.07
CA MET A 110 8.18 -25.21 -18.13
C MET A 110 9.46 -24.60 -17.57
N LEU A 111 10.60 -24.94 -18.14
CA LEU A 111 11.91 -24.62 -17.59
C LEU A 111 12.59 -23.48 -18.37
N ASP A 112 13.38 -22.68 -17.66
CA ASP A 112 14.27 -21.67 -18.26
C ASP A 112 13.54 -20.73 -19.22
N ASP A 113 13.95 -20.66 -20.48
CA ASP A 113 13.40 -19.78 -21.51
C ASP A 113 12.15 -20.35 -22.23
N PHE A 114 11.59 -21.47 -21.75
CA PHE A 114 10.45 -22.12 -22.41
C PHE A 114 9.29 -21.15 -22.63
N ASN A 115 8.89 -20.41 -21.59
CA ASN A 115 7.79 -19.44 -21.66
C ASN A 115 8.09 -18.22 -22.56
N HIS A 116 9.37 -17.97 -22.87
CA HIS A 116 9.80 -16.89 -23.76
C HIS A 116 9.71 -17.26 -25.23
N HIS A 117 9.75 -18.57 -25.52
CA HIS A 117 9.84 -19.12 -26.87
C HIS A 117 8.69 -20.07 -27.23
N HIS A 118 7.77 -20.32 -26.30
CA HIS A 118 6.59 -21.15 -26.52
C HIS A 118 5.34 -20.48 -25.99
N GLN A 119 4.23 -20.80 -26.64
CA GLN A 119 2.91 -20.65 -26.05
C GLN A 119 2.37 -22.01 -25.63
N HIS A 120 1.50 -22.00 -24.64
CA HIS A 120 0.80 -23.18 -24.19
C HIS A 120 -0.72 -22.94 -24.08
N ALA A 121 -1.49 -24.02 -24.18
CA ALA A 121 -2.95 -24.03 -24.08
C ALA A 121 -3.43 -25.29 -23.34
N VAL A 122 -4.52 -25.17 -22.57
CA VAL A 122 -5.09 -26.32 -21.84
C VAL A 122 -6.30 -26.84 -22.60
N LEU A 123 -6.22 -28.10 -23.03
CA LEU A 123 -7.26 -28.79 -23.79
C LEU A 123 -8.15 -29.60 -22.84
N ALA A 124 -9.46 -29.42 -22.97
CA ALA A 124 -10.48 -30.22 -22.32
C ALA A 124 -10.67 -31.57 -23.04
N PRO A 125 -11.19 -32.59 -22.34
CA PRO A 125 -11.54 -33.88 -22.96
C PRO A 125 -12.54 -33.70 -24.11
N VAL A 126 -12.29 -34.38 -25.23
CA VAL A 126 -13.04 -34.23 -26.49
C VAL A 126 -14.53 -34.57 -26.34
N LYS A 127 -14.84 -35.57 -25.50
CA LYS A 127 -16.21 -36.09 -25.32
C LYS A 127 -16.89 -35.64 -24.02
N GLY A 128 -16.41 -34.58 -23.37
CA GLY A 128 -17.05 -34.01 -22.17
C GLY A 128 -17.45 -35.10 -21.17
N ASP A 129 -16.48 -35.84 -20.65
CA ASP A 129 -16.66 -37.05 -19.84
C ASP A 129 -17.12 -36.78 -18.39
N GLY A 130 -17.62 -35.57 -18.12
CA GLY A 130 -17.98 -35.09 -16.78
C GLY A 130 -16.78 -34.90 -15.85
N SER A 131 -15.54 -34.91 -16.35
CA SER A 131 -14.37 -34.65 -15.50
C SER A 131 -14.18 -33.16 -15.23
N VAL A 132 -13.72 -32.85 -14.02
CA VAL A 132 -13.33 -31.52 -13.58
C VAL A 132 -11.84 -31.55 -13.27
N ARG A 133 -11.07 -30.60 -13.81
CA ARG A 133 -9.64 -30.46 -13.56
C ARG A 133 -9.35 -29.27 -12.68
N TYR A 134 -8.61 -29.51 -11.60
CA TYR A 134 -7.97 -28.47 -10.79
C TYR A 134 -6.48 -28.44 -11.09
N SER A 135 -5.85 -27.27 -11.00
CA SER A 135 -4.40 -27.15 -11.13
C SER A 135 -3.81 -26.09 -10.21
N CYS A 136 -2.64 -26.38 -9.69
CA CYS A 136 -1.80 -25.47 -8.91
C CYS A 136 -0.58 -25.09 -9.75
N THR A 137 -0.56 -23.86 -10.30
CA THR A 137 0.54 -23.35 -11.13
C THR A 137 1.50 -22.51 -10.29
N HIS A 138 2.61 -23.09 -9.85
CA HIS A 138 3.66 -22.41 -9.09
C HIS A 138 4.51 -21.53 -10.01
N ARG A 139 4.66 -20.25 -9.63
CA ARG A 139 5.26 -19.20 -10.45
C ARG A 139 6.21 -18.35 -9.60
N LEU A 140 7.30 -17.87 -10.22
CA LEU A 140 8.14 -16.83 -9.64
C LEU A 140 7.80 -15.49 -10.33
N LEU A 141 7.07 -14.64 -9.61
CA LEU A 141 6.64 -13.33 -10.13
C LEU A 141 7.80 -12.33 -10.14
N ARG A 142 7.79 -11.39 -11.09
CA ARG A 142 8.79 -10.31 -11.17
C ARG A 142 8.89 -9.51 -9.85
N VAL A 143 10.11 -9.23 -9.43
CA VAL A 143 10.45 -8.26 -8.38
C VAL A 143 9.93 -6.88 -8.80
N GLY A 144 9.31 -6.15 -7.87
CA GLY A 144 8.71 -4.84 -8.14
C GLY A 144 7.22 -4.72 -7.82
N ASN A 145 6.53 -5.82 -7.50
CA ASN A 145 5.08 -5.85 -7.28
C ASN A 145 4.71 -6.17 -5.82
N ARG A 146 5.45 -5.59 -4.86
CA ARG A 146 5.21 -5.80 -3.43
C ARG A 146 4.65 -4.55 -2.79
N VAL A 147 3.68 -4.72 -1.89
CA VAL A 147 2.98 -3.59 -1.27
C VAL A 147 3.96 -2.75 -0.44
N GLU A 148 4.95 -3.40 0.17
CA GLU A 148 6.03 -2.78 0.93
C GLU A 148 6.87 -1.82 0.07
N GLU A 149 7.21 -2.20 -1.15
CA GLU A 149 7.98 -1.36 -2.07
C GLU A 149 7.20 -0.12 -2.48
N VAL A 150 5.89 -0.27 -2.65
CA VAL A 150 4.99 0.84 -2.98
C VAL A 150 4.86 1.79 -1.80
N PHE A 151 4.80 1.28 -0.56
CA PHE A 151 4.85 2.14 0.62
C PHE A 151 6.16 2.92 0.73
N GLU A 152 7.30 2.26 0.53
CA GLU A 152 8.59 2.96 0.52
C GLU A 152 8.60 4.08 -0.53
N GLU A 153 8.06 3.83 -1.72
CA GLU A 153 7.98 4.85 -2.77
C GLU A 153 7.00 5.98 -2.42
N VAL A 154 5.84 5.66 -1.81
CA VAL A 154 4.88 6.64 -1.29
C VAL A 154 5.54 7.52 -0.23
N GLU A 155 6.22 6.95 0.76
CA GLU A 155 6.92 7.70 1.80
C GLU A 155 8.00 8.61 1.20
N LYS A 156 8.83 8.07 0.30
CA LYS A 156 9.87 8.85 -0.40
C LYS A 156 9.28 10.05 -1.12
N VAL A 157 8.19 9.88 -1.89
CA VAL A 157 7.56 11.00 -2.62
C VAL A 157 6.85 11.96 -1.68
N VAL A 158 6.23 11.46 -0.60
CA VAL A 158 5.52 12.27 0.38
C VAL A 158 6.48 13.16 1.19
N GLU A 159 7.63 12.67 1.62
CA GLU A 159 8.56 13.44 2.43
C GLU A 159 9.44 14.39 1.60
N GLY A 160 9.76 14.00 0.37
CA GLY A 160 10.85 14.60 -0.40
C GLY A 160 10.51 15.84 -1.26
N PHE A 161 9.27 16.35 -1.26
CA PHE A 161 8.84 17.39 -2.22
C PHE A 161 9.54 18.76 -2.07
N LYS A 162 9.96 19.14 -0.85
CA LYS A 162 10.44 20.52 -0.58
C LYS A 162 11.64 20.91 -1.47
N GLY A 163 11.46 21.95 -2.29
CA GLY A 163 12.50 22.47 -3.17
C GLY A 163 12.81 21.60 -4.39
N LYS A 164 11.92 20.67 -4.75
CA LYS A 164 12.04 19.84 -5.95
C LYS A 164 11.14 20.38 -7.08
N GLY A 165 11.65 20.38 -8.32
CA GLY A 165 10.93 20.84 -9.52
C GLY A 165 10.07 19.77 -10.20
N GLY A 166 9.60 20.05 -11.42
CA GLY A 166 8.62 19.22 -12.16
C GLY A 166 8.96 17.73 -12.30
N ARG A 167 10.25 17.35 -12.40
CA ARG A 167 10.65 15.93 -12.43
C ARG A 167 10.15 15.15 -11.21
N TRP A 168 10.19 15.78 -10.03
CA TRP A 168 9.71 15.14 -8.81
C TRP A 168 8.19 15.03 -8.81
N PHE A 169 7.49 16.07 -9.27
CA PHE A 169 6.04 16.02 -9.44
C PHE A 169 5.60 14.89 -10.39
N LYS A 170 6.32 14.67 -11.51
CA LYS A 170 6.07 13.52 -12.40
C LYS A 170 6.24 12.18 -11.70
N ARG A 171 7.23 12.04 -10.79
CA ARG A 171 7.40 10.83 -9.98
C ARG A 171 6.24 10.65 -9.01
N GLU A 172 5.86 11.72 -8.32
CA GLU A 172 4.74 11.71 -7.38
C GLU A 172 3.40 11.36 -8.06
N GLY A 173 3.10 11.98 -9.21
CA GLY A 173 1.92 11.65 -10.01
C GLY A 173 1.92 10.20 -10.50
N ARG A 174 3.08 9.66 -10.90
CA ARG A 174 3.21 8.23 -11.24
C ARG A 174 2.88 7.33 -10.05
N VAL A 175 3.45 7.60 -8.88
CA VAL A 175 3.20 6.82 -7.66
C VAL A 175 1.72 6.92 -7.24
N GLY A 176 1.12 8.12 -7.34
CA GLY A 176 -0.30 8.30 -7.05
C GLY A 176 -1.21 7.46 -7.95
N ARG A 177 -0.93 7.41 -9.27
CA ARG A 177 -1.66 6.55 -10.21
C ARG A 177 -1.43 5.07 -9.98
N GLU A 178 -0.22 4.68 -9.59
CA GLU A 178 0.10 3.30 -9.23
C GLU A 178 -0.71 2.85 -8.01
N VAL A 179 -0.71 3.64 -6.93
CA VAL A 179 -1.49 3.36 -5.71
C VAL A 179 -3.00 3.31 -6.02
N GLU A 180 -3.54 4.29 -6.74
CA GLU A 180 -4.96 4.33 -7.07
C GLU A 180 -5.36 3.18 -8.00
N GLY A 181 -4.64 3.02 -9.11
CA GLY A 181 -4.98 2.10 -10.18
C GLY A 181 -4.58 0.66 -9.86
N GLU A 182 -3.30 0.41 -9.65
CA GLU A 182 -2.73 -0.95 -9.58
C GLU A 182 -2.96 -1.64 -8.24
N TRP A 183 -3.34 -0.91 -7.19
CA TRP A 183 -3.58 -1.48 -5.86
C TRP A 183 -5.02 -1.31 -5.39
N ILE A 184 -5.45 -0.07 -5.18
CA ILE A 184 -6.76 0.19 -4.58
C ILE A 184 -7.87 -0.27 -5.54
N ARG A 185 -7.91 0.21 -6.78
CA ARG A 185 -8.97 -0.17 -7.73
C ARG A 185 -8.90 -1.65 -8.12
N GLN A 186 -7.69 -2.21 -8.31
CA GLN A 186 -7.52 -3.66 -8.54
C GLN A 186 -8.08 -4.52 -7.39
N PHE A 187 -8.01 -4.08 -6.14
CA PHE A 187 -8.58 -4.83 -5.01
C PHE A 187 -10.11 -4.83 -5.03
N TYR A 188 -10.72 -3.66 -5.25
CA TYR A 188 -12.18 -3.47 -5.16
C TYR A 188 -12.94 -3.97 -6.41
N VAL A 189 -12.31 -3.99 -7.60
CA VAL A 189 -12.96 -4.50 -8.82
C VAL A 189 -13.30 -5.99 -8.75
N GLN A 190 -12.64 -6.74 -7.87
CA GLN A 190 -12.86 -8.19 -7.67
C GLN A 190 -14.12 -8.52 -6.83
N GLY A 191 -14.77 -7.50 -6.28
CA GLY A 191 -16.09 -7.61 -5.66
C GLY A 191 -16.12 -8.04 -4.19
N LYS A 192 -17.35 -8.11 -3.66
CA LYS A 192 -17.63 -8.33 -2.22
C LYS A 192 -17.13 -9.68 -1.71
N ARG A 193 -17.17 -10.74 -2.52
CA ARG A 193 -16.66 -12.07 -2.15
C ARG A 193 -15.15 -12.04 -1.95
N HIS A 194 -14.42 -11.46 -2.91
CA HIS A 194 -12.98 -11.25 -2.79
C HIS A 194 -12.66 -10.37 -1.58
N TRP A 195 -13.38 -9.25 -1.43
CA TRP A 195 -13.26 -8.37 -0.28
C TRP A 195 -13.43 -9.15 1.03
N GLY A 196 -14.52 -9.91 1.22
CA GLY A 196 -14.76 -10.67 2.46
C GLY A 196 -13.68 -11.72 2.75
N LEU A 197 -13.16 -12.38 1.71
CA LEU A 197 -12.10 -13.37 1.85
C LEU A 197 -10.75 -12.74 2.21
N LYS A 198 -10.44 -11.56 1.64
CA LYS A 198 -9.09 -10.96 1.66
C LYS A 198 -8.96 -9.73 2.54
N TRP A 199 -10.05 -9.15 3.05
CA TRP A 199 -10.05 -7.85 3.73
C TRP A 199 -9.16 -7.74 4.95
N GLY A 200 -8.70 -8.82 5.53
CA GLY A 200 -7.92 -8.75 6.76
C GLY A 200 -6.51 -9.12 6.50
N GLU A 201 -6.27 -9.97 5.48
CA GLU A 201 -4.99 -10.07 4.78
C GLU A 201 -4.59 -8.76 4.12
N TRP A 202 -5.55 -7.92 3.73
CA TRP A 202 -5.25 -6.74 2.93
C TRP A 202 -5.77 -5.43 3.52
N GLY A 203 -6.67 -5.43 4.48
CA GLY A 203 -7.35 -4.22 4.96
C GLY A 203 -6.41 -3.24 5.62
N GLY A 204 -5.48 -3.72 6.47
CA GLY A 204 -4.45 -2.87 7.06
C GLY A 204 -3.58 -2.19 6.00
N TRP A 205 -3.20 -2.94 4.97
CA TRP A 205 -2.46 -2.40 3.83
C TRP A 205 -3.31 -1.43 3.00
N MET A 206 -4.58 -1.74 2.74
CA MET A 206 -5.49 -0.87 1.98
C MET A 206 -5.69 0.47 2.68
N GLU A 207 -5.84 0.47 4.01
CA GLU A 207 -5.91 1.70 4.79
C GLU A 207 -4.63 2.55 4.68
N GLU A 208 -3.46 1.92 4.67
CA GLU A 208 -2.18 2.62 4.48
C GLU A 208 -2.06 3.19 3.06
N LEU A 209 -2.51 2.44 2.05
CA LEU A 209 -2.53 2.89 0.66
C LEU A 209 -3.47 4.08 0.49
N PHE A 210 -4.66 4.06 1.10
CA PHE A 210 -5.55 5.22 1.15
C PHE A 210 -4.83 6.43 1.78
N ARG A 211 -4.21 6.27 2.95
CA ARG A 211 -3.47 7.37 3.61
C ARG A 211 -2.34 7.93 2.75
N GLY A 212 -1.64 7.08 2.02
CA GLY A 212 -0.60 7.47 1.06
C GLY A 212 -1.16 8.28 -0.09
N TRP A 213 -2.22 7.76 -0.72
CA TRP A 213 -2.95 8.40 -1.81
C TRP A 213 -3.51 9.77 -1.40
N GLU A 214 -4.13 9.89 -0.23
CA GLU A 214 -4.67 11.16 0.28
C GLU A 214 -3.61 12.27 0.38
N LYS A 215 -2.39 11.91 0.81
CA LYS A 215 -1.29 12.87 0.93
C LYS A 215 -0.83 13.35 -0.45
N ILE A 216 -0.78 12.46 -1.44
CA ILE A 216 -0.42 12.79 -2.82
C ILE A 216 -1.49 13.66 -3.48
N GLU A 217 -2.77 13.31 -3.32
CA GLU A 217 -3.90 14.10 -3.83
C GLU A 217 -3.96 15.49 -3.20
N ARG A 218 -3.80 15.59 -1.87
CA ARG A 218 -3.75 16.87 -1.16
C ARG A 218 -2.63 17.76 -1.68
N ARG A 219 -1.46 17.19 -1.95
CA ARG A 219 -0.34 17.96 -2.48
C ARG A 219 -0.57 18.42 -3.91
N SER A 220 -1.14 17.56 -4.75
CA SER A 220 -1.53 17.91 -6.12
C SER A 220 -2.49 19.09 -6.12
N PHE A 221 -3.43 19.11 -5.16
CA PHE A 221 -4.30 20.26 -4.92
C PHE A 221 -3.53 21.50 -4.46
N GLU A 222 -2.69 21.40 -3.43
CA GLU A 222 -1.90 22.53 -2.93
C GLU A 222 -1.02 23.17 -4.02
N ILE A 223 -0.40 22.36 -4.88
CA ILE A 223 0.40 22.82 -6.02
C ILE A 223 -0.49 23.55 -7.03
N THR A 224 -1.66 23.00 -7.34
CA THR A 224 -2.64 23.65 -8.23
C THR A 224 -3.06 25.01 -7.68
N VAL A 225 -3.36 25.10 -6.38
CA VAL A 225 -3.65 26.37 -5.69
C VAL A 225 -2.48 27.35 -5.81
N TRP A 226 -1.25 26.87 -5.66
CA TRP A 226 -0.06 27.71 -5.75
C TRP A 226 0.17 28.25 -7.16
N LEU A 227 -0.02 27.42 -8.18
CA LEU A 227 0.04 27.84 -9.59
C LEU A 227 -0.99 28.91 -9.90
N TRP A 228 -2.25 28.69 -9.50
CA TRP A 228 -3.32 29.67 -9.65
C TRP A 228 -3.00 31.00 -8.95
N ARG A 229 -2.51 30.95 -7.70
CA ARG A 229 -2.10 32.16 -6.95
C ARG A 229 -0.91 32.88 -7.59
N ALA A 230 0.03 32.14 -8.15
CA ALA A 230 1.21 32.71 -8.80
C ALA A 230 0.84 33.50 -10.06
N VAL A 231 -0.03 32.95 -10.92
CA VAL A 231 -0.51 33.68 -12.11
C VAL A 231 -1.35 34.90 -11.73
N ASN A 232 -2.23 34.78 -10.74
CA ASN A 232 -3.00 35.91 -10.22
C ASN A 232 -2.10 37.03 -9.69
N GLY A 233 -1.04 36.68 -8.95
CA GLY A 233 -0.04 37.64 -8.48
C GLY A 233 0.79 38.32 -9.58
N LYS A 234 0.88 37.69 -10.77
CA LYS A 234 1.57 38.28 -11.91
C LYS A 234 0.71 39.33 -12.61
N LEU A 235 -0.60 39.11 -12.70
CA LEU A 235 -1.55 40.04 -13.33
C LEU A 235 -2.10 41.10 -12.37
N ARG A 236 -2.52 40.69 -11.18
CA ARG A 236 -3.20 41.54 -10.19
C ARG A 236 -2.24 41.91 -9.06
N ARG A 237 -1.90 43.20 -8.94
CA ARG A 237 -1.24 43.74 -7.74
C ARG A 237 -2.28 43.85 -6.61
N GLY A 238 -2.49 42.78 -5.87
CA GLY A 238 -3.38 42.80 -4.71
C GLY A 238 -2.87 43.73 -3.61
N ASN A 239 -3.75 44.49 -2.96
CA ASN A 239 -3.45 45.25 -1.74
C ASN A 239 -3.68 44.36 -0.49
N GLY A 240 -2.97 44.64 0.61
CA GLY A 240 -3.23 44.00 1.91
C GLY A 240 -2.76 42.55 2.05
N LYS A 241 -3.57 41.70 2.74
CA LYS A 241 -3.20 40.31 3.09
C LYS A 241 -3.15 39.37 1.88
N GLU A 242 -3.95 39.64 0.86
CA GLU A 242 -4.07 38.80 -0.33
C GLU A 242 -2.89 39.01 -1.29
N GLY A 243 -2.47 40.26 -1.49
CA GLY A 243 -1.22 40.60 -2.18
C GLY A 243 0.00 39.90 -1.60
N LYS A 244 0.11 39.81 -0.26
CA LYS A 244 1.19 39.07 0.41
C LYS A 244 1.17 37.56 0.09
N LYS A 245 -0.02 36.94 -0.02
CA LYS A 245 -0.15 35.53 -0.40
C LYS A 245 0.28 35.28 -1.84
N PHE A 246 -0.05 36.19 -2.75
CA PHE A 246 0.36 36.15 -4.15
C PHE A 246 1.88 36.29 -4.33
N THR A 247 2.50 37.26 -3.65
CA THR A 247 3.96 37.42 -3.68
C THR A 247 4.68 36.19 -3.13
N LYS A 248 4.20 35.61 -2.03
CA LYS A 248 4.78 34.40 -1.44
C LYS A 248 4.64 33.17 -2.35
N ALA A 249 3.52 33.03 -3.05
CA ALA A 249 3.31 31.94 -4.02
C ALA A 249 4.26 32.08 -5.22
N LYS A 250 4.43 33.30 -5.74
CA LYS A 250 5.40 33.63 -6.78
C LYS A 250 6.84 33.28 -6.36
N GLU A 251 7.26 33.69 -5.17
CA GLU A 251 8.59 33.35 -4.63
C GLU A 251 8.76 31.84 -4.40
N GLY A 252 7.72 31.16 -3.93
CA GLY A 252 7.71 29.70 -3.77
C GLY A 252 7.88 28.96 -5.08
N LEU A 253 7.17 29.39 -6.12
CA LEU A 253 7.28 28.82 -7.47
C LEU A 253 8.69 29.01 -8.05
N LEU A 254 9.26 30.21 -7.89
CA LEU A 254 10.64 30.49 -8.33
C LEU A 254 11.68 29.63 -7.59
N LYS A 255 11.45 29.31 -6.31
CA LYS A 255 12.30 28.37 -5.55
C LYS A 255 12.18 26.93 -6.06
N ILE A 256 10.98 26.49 -6.41
CA ILE A 256 10.70 25.16 -7.00
C ILE A 256 11.39 25.01 -8.36
N LEU A 257 11.44 26.08 -9.16
CA LEU A 257 12.06 26.08 -10.49
C LEU A 257 13.60 26.06 -10.47
N GLY A 258 14.25 26.20 -9.31
CA GLY A 258 15.61 25.72 -9.07
C GLY A 258 16.70 26.20 -10.03
N ARG A 259 16.60 27.41 -10.61
CA ARG A 259 17.68 28.02 -11.38
C ARG A 259 18.09 29.35 -10.78
N GLY A 260 19.28 29.36 -10.16
CA GLY A 260 19.96 30.61 -9.82
C GLY A 260 20.06 31.50 -11.06
N GLY A 261 19.38 32.65 -11.01
CA GLY A 261 19.67 33.81 -11.85
C GLY A 261 19.31 33.76 -13.34
N LYS A 262 18.65 32.71 -13.86
CA LYS A 262 18.05 32.75 -15.20
C LYS A 262 16.56 32.44 -15.10
N GLU A 263 15.71 33.31 -15.66
CA GLU A 263 14.27 33.08 -15.80
C GLU A 263 14.04 31.72 -16.50
N ALA A 264 13.83 30.67 -15.71
CA ALA A 264 13.20 29.47 -16.22
C ALA A 264 11.81 29.89 -16.70
N ARG A 265 11.42 29.48 -17.91
CA ARG A 265 10.04 29.67 -18.39
C ARG A 265 9.13 28.99 -17.37
N GLY A 266 8.34 29.78 -16.65
CA GLY A 266 7.51 29.23 -15.60
C GLY A 266 6.42 28.35 -16.18
N GLY A 267 6.06 28.49 -17.46
CA GLY A 267 5.17 27.59 -18.18
C GLY A 267 5.55 26.10 -18.08
N GLU A 268 6.83 25.75 -17.91
CA GLU A 268 7.27 24.35 -17.82
C GLU A 268 6.64 23.58 -16.64
N ILE A 269 6.45 24.22 -15.49
CA ILE A 269 5.81 23.57 -14.33
C ILE A 269 4.30 23.51 -14.48
N TYR A 270 3.66 24.49 -15.13
CA TYR A 270 2.23 24.42 -15.46
C TYR A 270 1.97 23.26 -16.42
N GLU A 271 2.75 23.13 -17.49
CA GLU A 271 2.62 22.01 -18.43
C GLU A 271 2.85 20.67 -17.72
N CYS A 272 3.88 20.59 -16.88
CA CYS A 272 4.16 19.39 -16.10
C CYS A 272 2.98 18.99 -15.18
N VAL A 273 2.29 19.95 -14.56
CA VAL A 273 1.15 19.65 -13.70
C VAL A 273 -0.06 19.24 -14.53
N ALA A 274 -0.34 19.95 -15.62
CA ALA A 274 -1.42 19.62 -16.54
C ALA A 274 -1.28 18.20 -17.11
N GLU A 275 -0.10 17.83 -17.62
CA GLU A 275 0.17 16.49 -18.17
C GLU A 275 -0.11 15.37 -17.15
N GLU A 276 0.23 15.55 -15.88
CA GLU A 276 0.01 14.50 -14.88
C GLU A 276 -1.48 14.41 -14.47
N LEU A 277 -2.22 15.53 -14.46
CA LEU A 277 -3.67 15.49 -14.26
C LEU A 277 -4.39 14.78 -15.42
N GLU A 278 -3.96 15.00 -16.66
CA GLU A 278 -4.50 14.29 -17.82
C GLU A 278 -4.26 12.78 -17.74
N LYS A 279 -3.06 12.34 -17.36
CA LYS A 279 -2.76 10.93 -17.14
C LYS A 279 -3.63 10.33 -16.03
N THR A 280 -3.89 11.08 -14.96
CA THR A 280 -4.79 10.65 -13.90
C THR A 280 -6.24 10.57 -14.40
N ALA A 281 -6.68 11.53 -15.23
CA ALA A 281 -8.00 11.50 -15.86
C ALA A 281 -8.17 10.30 -16.80
N GLU A 282 -7.17 10.01 -17.62
CA GLU A 282 -7.16 8.86 -18.54
C GLU A 282 -7.25 7.53 -17.76
N MET A 283 -6.44 7.38 -16.71
CA MET A 283 -6.49 6.20 -15.83
C MET A 283 -7.87 6.05 -15.17
N ARG A 284 -8.41 7.12 -14.58
CA ARG A 284 -9.75 7.09 -13.95
C ARG A 284 -10.87 6.81 -14.96
N LYS A 285 -10.74 7.29 -16.19
CA LYS A 285 -11.69 6.99 -17.28
C LYS A 285 -11.66 5.50 -17.62
N GLY A 286 -10.48 4.92 -17.84
CA GLY A 286 -10.35 3.49 -18.13
C GLY A 286 -10.89 2.61 -17.00
N TRP A 287 -10.65 3.00 -15.75
CA TRP A 287 -11.24 2.31 -14.59
C TRP A 287 -12.75 2.43 -14.53
N LYS A 288 -13.31 3.62 -14.79
CA LYS A 288 -14.76 3.81 -14.84
C LYS A 288 -15.41 2.92 -15.91
N GLU A 289 -14.86 2.91 -17.12
CA GLU A 289 -15.34 2.06 -18.21
C GLU A 289 -15.28 0.57 -17.83
N ARG A 290 -14.20 0.15 -17.16
CA ARG A 290 -14.05 -1.22 -16.65
C ARG A 290 -15.04 -1.55 -15.53
N GLU A 291 -15.26 -0.65 -14.58
CA GLU A 291 -16.20 -0.84 -13.45
C GLU A 291 -17.67 -0.87 -13.91
N GLU A 292 -17.98 -0.17 -15.01
CA GLU A 292 -19.33 -0.09 -15.60
C GLU A 292 -19.58 -1.13 -16.71
N ASP A 293 -18.61 -2.01 -17.00
CA ASP A 293 -18.73 -2.99 -18.08
C ASP A 293 -19.97 -3.88 -17.92
N GLY A 294 -20.73 -4.04 -19.01
CA GLY A 294 -21.95 -4.84 -19.05
C GLY A 294 -21.73 -6.29 -18.61
N ILE A 295 -20.52 -6.84 -18.78
CA ILE A 295 -20.18 -8.22 -18.44
C ILE A 295 -20.41 -8.53 -16.96
N TRP A 296 -20.30 -7.55 -16.07
CA TRP A 296 -20.54 -7.78 -14.63
C TRP A 296 -21.98 -8.21 -14.34
N HIS A 297 -22.94 -7.88 -15.21
CA HIS A 297 -24.33 -8.29 -15.05
C HIS A 297 -24.52 -9.81 -15.24
N SER A 298 -23.62 -10.49 -15.98
CA SER A 298 -23.64 -11.94 -16.10
C SER A 298 -23.00 -12.66 -14.90
N MET A 299 -22.38 -11.92 -13.98
CA MET A 299 -21.75 -12.47 -12.78
C MET A 299 -22.67 -12.40 -11.56
N GLU A 300 -22.46 -13.31 -10.61
CA GLU A 300 -23.07 -13.27 -9.29
C GLU A 300 -22.81 -11.92 -8.60
N LYS A 301 -23.82 -11.40 -7.90
CA LYS A 301 -23.76 -10.06 -7.29
C LYS A 301 -22.54 -9.85 -6.38
N GLU A 302 -22.09 -10.91 -5.69
CA GLU A 302 -20.95 -10.84 -4.79
C GLU A 302 -19.59 -10.76 -5.50
N CYS A 303 -19.52 -11.14 -6.78
CA CYS A 303 -18.29 -11.10 -7.58
C CYS A 303 -18.23 -9.87 -8.49
N ARG A 304 -19.24 -8.99 -8.45
CA ARG A 304 -19.26 -7.74 -9.21
C ARG A 304 -18.37 -6.70 -8.54
N PRO A 305 -17.79 -5.76 -9.29
CA PRO A 305 -17.03 -4.64 -8.73
C PRO A 305 -17.80 -3.94 -7.62
N ILE A 306 -17.11 -3.64 -6.53
CA ILE A 306 -17.64 -2.78 -5.46
C ILE A 306 -17.05 -1.37 -5.61
N PRO A 307 -17.84 -0.31 -5.36
CA PRO A 307 -17.32 1.05 -5.39
C PRO A 307 -16.14 1.20 -4.43
N VAL A 308 -15.04 1.77 -4.93
CA VAL A 308 -13.96 2.21 -4.05
C VAL A 308 -14.50 3.35 -3.18
N PRO A 309 -14.25 3.36 -1.85
CA PRO A 309 -14.72 4.40 -0.95
C PRO A 309 -13.90 5.71 -1.10
N PHE A 310 -13.79 6.23 -2.32
CA PHE A 310 -13.20 7.54 -2.56
C PHE A 310 -14.24 8.63 -2.29
N LYS A 311 -13.83 9.65 -1.54
CA LYS A 311 -14.54 10.92 -1.41
C LYS A 311 -13.69 12.01 -2.06
N PHE A 312 -14.22 12.64 -3.10
CA PHE A 312 -13.57 13.73 -3.80
C PHE A 312 -14.15 15.08 -3.36
N GLU A 313 -13.46 16.16 -3.69
CA GLU A 313 -13.87 17.54 -3.40
C GLU A 313 -14.10 17.82 -1.89
N CYS A 314 -13.39 17.11 -1.00
CA CYS A 314 -13.49 17.30 0.44
C CYS A 314 -12.82 18.61 0.92
N GLU A 315 -13.29 19.18 2.03
CA GLU A 315 -12.68 20.40 2.58
C GLU A 315 -11.31 20.11 3.23
N LEU A 316 -10.40 21.08 3.13
CA LEU A 316 -9.10 21.01 3.79
C LEU A 316 -9.28 21.08 5.32
N GLY A 317 -9.10 19.95 5.99
CA GLY A 317 -9.14 19.86 7.45
C GLY A 317 -10.35 19.11 8.02
N GLU A 318 -11.26 18.64 7.18
CA GLU A 318 -12.31 17.71 7.59
C GLU A 318 -11.70 16.34 7.95
N VAL A 319 -11.49 16.14 9.25
CA VAL A 319 -11.20 14.84 9.83
C VAL A 319 -12.52 14.19 10.20
N GLU A 320 -13.35 13.81 9.23
CA GLU A 320 -14.39 12.81 9.53
C GLU A 320 -13.69 11.47 9.82
N GLU A 321 -14.24 10.64 10.68
CA GLU A 321 -13.81 9.24 10.78
C GLU A 321 -14.53 8.43 9.70
N GLY A 322 -13.83 7.55 8.99
CA GLY A 322 -14.47 6.71 7.96
C GLY A 322 -13.48 5.92 7.11
N GLU A 323 -13.92 4.76 6.64
CA GLU A 323 -13.19 3.91 5.69
C GLU A 323 -13.08 4.61 4.32
N GLY A 324 -11.88 4.61 3.74
CA GLY A 324 -11.63 5.08 2.37
C GLY A 324 -10.77 6.33 2.23
N GLY A 325 -10.50 6.71 0.98
CA GLY A 325 -9.58 7.79 0.64
C GLY A 325 -10.29 9.11 0.36
N ARG A 326 -9.74 10.22 0.85
CA ARG A 326 -10.22 11.58 0.61
C ARG A 326 -9.30 12.42 -0.25
N SER A 327 -9.88 13.12 -1.20
CA SER A 327 -9.16 14.06 -2.04
C SER A 327 -9.89 15.40 -2.08
N PRO A 328 -9.19 16.53 -1.93
CA PRO A 328 -9.74 17.85 -2.24
C PRO A 328 -9.79 18.12 -3.74
N MET A 329 -9.22 17.25 -4.58
CA MET A 329 -9.31 17.34 -6.04
C MET A 329 -10.67 16.84 -6.53
N VAL A 330 -11.05 17.26 -7.74
CA VAL A 330 -12.14 16.64 -8.50
C VAL A 330 -11.85 15.18 -8.82
N GLY A 331 -12.89 14.36 -8.74
CA GLY A 331 -12.81 12.93 -9.04
C GLY A 331 -13.05 12.59 -10.50
N LYS A 332 -13.88 13.38 -11.20
CA LYS A 332 -14.35 13.00 -12.54
C LYS A 332 -13.27 13.25 -13.61
N PRO A 333 -13.07 12.33 -14.57
CA PRO A 333 -12.11 12.53 -15.65
C PRO A 333 -12.30 13.84 -16.43
N GLY A 334 -13.54 14.20 -16.77
CA GLY A 334 -13.83 15.44 -17.50
C GLY A 334 -13.43 16.70 -16.73
N GLU A 335 -13.72 16.76 -15.44
CA GLU A 335 -13.37 17.89 -14.57
C GLU A 335 -11.84 18.02 -14.39
N LEU A 336 -11.12 16.89 -14.33
CA LEU A 336 -9.64 16.90 -14.33
C LEU A 336 -9.06 17.42 -15.65
N LEU A 337 -9.65 17.05 -16.79
CA LEU A 337 -9.23 17.56 -18.10
C LEU A 337 -9.48 19.07 -18.22
N GLU A 338 -10.64 19.55 -17.78
CA GLU A 338 -10.95 20.98 -17.71
C GLU A 338 -9.94 21.73 -16.82
N LEU A 339 -9.62 21.18 -15.64
CA LEU A 339 -8.62 21.74 -14.74
C LEU A 339 -7.23 21.77 -15.41
N SER A 340 -6.83 20.72 -16.11
CA SER A 340 -5.56 20.67 -16.83
C SER A 340 -5.47 21.75 -17.92
N ALA A 341 -6.56 22.00 -18.65
CA ALA A 341 -6.65 23.05 -19.66
C ALA A 341 -6.51 24.45 -19.02
N LYS A 342 -7.18 24.68 -17.87
CA LYS A 342 -7.02 25.92 -17.09
C LYS A 342 -5.59 26.13 -16.63
N ILE A 343 -4.92 25.09 -16.12
CA ILE A 343 -3.53 25.16 -15.70
C ILE A 343 -2.61 25.54 -16.87
N ARG A 344 -2.83 24.99 -18.08
CA ARG A 344 -2.07 25.42 -19.27
C ARG A 344 -2.31 26.88 -19.63
N ALA A 345 -3.57 27.34 -19.57
CA ALA A 345 -3.90 28.74 -19.80
C ALA A 345 -3.16 29.65 -18.79
N TRP A 346 -3.13 29.27 -17.50
CA TRP A 346 -2.35 29.99 -16.49
C TRP A 346 -0.85 30.01 -16.81
N GLY A 347 -0.30 28.93 -17.36
CA GLY A 347 1.09 28.85 -17.82
C GLY A 347 1.39 29.83 -18.96
N LYS A 348 0.50 29.94 -19.95
CA LYS A 348 0.62 30.91 -21.06
C LYS A 348 0.61 32.35 -20.54
N VAL A 349 -0.36 32.68 -19.70
CA VAL A 349 -0.46 34.00 -19.05
C VAL A 349 0.78 34.28 -18.20
N TRP A 350 1.28 33.26 -17.49
CA TRP A 350 2.51 33.39 -16.74
C TRP A 350 3.69 33.71 -17.66
N ASP A 351 3.91 33.01 -18.77
CA ASP A 351 5.04 33.30 -19.64
C ASP A 351 4.91 34.64 -20.37
N ALA A 352 3.70 34.99 -20.84
CA ALA A 352 3.42 36.25 -21.54
C ALA A 352 3.40 37.48 -20.61
N GLY A 353 3.05 37.29 -19.34
CA GLY A 353 2.86 38.38 -18.37
C GLY A 353 1.61 39.23 -18.60
N LYS A 354 0.74 38.82 -19.52
CA LYS A 354 -0.57 39.40 -19.85
C LYS A 354 -1.48 38.30 -20.38
N VAL A 355 -2.77 38.56 -20.40
CA VAL A 355 -3.76 37.74 -21.12
C VAL A 355 -3.66 38.05 -22.63
N GLU A 356 -3.87 37.05 -23.49
CA GLU A 356 -3.86 37.26 -24.94
C GLU A 356 -5.06 38.13 -25.37
N GLU A 357 -4.88 38.88 -26.46
CA GLU A 357 -5.90 39.83 -26.92
C GLU A 357 -7.14 39.08 -27.43
N GLY A 358 -8.29 39.31 -26.80
CA GLY A 358 -9.56 38.62 -27.10
C GLY A 358 -9.91 37.46 -26.16
N GLU A 359 -9.04 37.11 -25.21
CA GLU A 359 -9.37 36.15 -24.15
C GLU A 359 -9.97 36.86 -22.91
N ASP A 360 -10.90 36.19 -22.23
CA ASP A 360 -11.52 36.69 -21.00
C ASP A 360 -10.62 36.39 -19.79
N GLU A 361 -10.00 37.44 -19.22
CA GLU A 361 -9.15 37.35 -18.04
C GLU A 361 -9.89 36.74 -16.84
N ASP A 362 -11.14 37.15 -16.61
CA ASP A 362 -11.92 36.67 -15.47
C ASP A 362 -12.26 35.19 -15.65
N ALA A 363 -12.58 34.75 -16.86
CA ALA A 363 -12.82 33.32 -17.14
C ALA A 363 -11.55 32.46 -16.96
N ILE A 364 -10.37 32.97 -17.34
CA ILE A 364 -9.09 32.26 -17.16
C ILE A 364 -8.72 32.17 -15.68
N LEU A 365 -8.89 33.27 -14.94
CA LEU A 365 -8.54 33.34 -13.52
C LEU A 365 -9.62 32.79 -12.59
N GLU A 366 -10.84 32.55 -13.09
CA GLU A 366 -11.91 31.94 -12.30
C GLU A 366 -11.60 30.47 -12.02
N TRP A 367 -11.29 30.21 -10.77
CA TRP A 367 -11.20 28.87 -10.22
C TRP A 367 -12.03 28.78 -8.94
N LYS A 368 -13.10 27.99 -9.00
CA LYS A 368 -13.95 27.64 -7.87
C LYS A 368 -13.71 26.17 -7.53
N MET A 369 -12.80 25.91 -6.60
CA MET A 369 -12.75 24.63 -5.91
C MET A 369 -12.50 24.85 -4.41
N GLY A 370 -13.39 24.30 -3.59
CA GLY A 370 -13.09 24.03 -2.18
C GLY A 370 -13.02 25.21 -1.21
N THR A 371 -13.68 26.34 -1.49
CA THR A 371 -14.05 27.29 -0.42
C THR A 371 -15.52 27.68 -0.56
N LYS A 372 -16.42 26.92 0.07
CA LYS A 372 -17.71 27.48 0.45
C LYS A 372 -17.45 28.47 1.59
N ASN A 373 -17.10 29.71 1.24
CA ASN A 373 -17.20 30.81 2.18
C ASN A 373 -18.69 31.16 2.36
N THR A 374 -19.05 31.23 3.63
CA THR A 374 -20.32 31.61 4.26
C THR A 374 -21.02 32.78 3.56
N THR A 375 -22.19 32.55 2.96
CA THR A 375 -23.43 33.36 3.07
C THR A 375 -24.50 32.84 2.10
N ALA A 376 -25.53 32.16 2.62
CA ALA A 376 -26.89 32.18 2.07
C ALA A 376 -27.83 31.39 3.01
N THR A 377 -28.67 32.13 3.73
CA THR A 377 -29.94 31.66 4.28
C THR A 377 -30.83 31.18 3.14
N THR A 378 -31.40 29.96 3.20
CA THR A 378 -32.81 29.62 2.87
C THR A 378 -33.09 28.13 3.11
N THR A 379 -33.94 27.90 4.10
CA THR A 379 -35.07 26.95 4.25
C THR A 379 -35.27 25.73 3.32
N THR A 380 -35.61 24.60 3.98
CA THR A 380 -36.40 23.41 3.52
C THR A 380 -35.68 22.44 2.56
N THR A 381 -35.74 21.11 2.68
CA THR A 381 -36.75 20.19 3.22
C THR A 381 -36.07 18.87 3.61
N THR A 382 -36.33 18.39 4.82
CA THR A 382 -35.93 17.07 5.32
C THR A 382 -36.76 16.01 4.59
N THR A 383 -36.10 15.07 3.91
CA THR A 383 -36.69 13.77 3.59
C THR A 383 -35.82 12.71 4.24
N THR A 384 -36.30 12.24 5.38
CA THR A 384 -35.79 11.10 6.13
C THR A 384 -35.94 9.84 5.28
N THR A 385 -34.84 9.11 5.05
CA THR A 385 -34.92 7.68 4.72
C THR A 385 -34.01 6.95 5.68
N THR A 386 -34.66 6.39 6.70
CA THR A 386 -34.10 5.47 7.67
C THR A 386 -33.82 4.15 6.98
N THR A 387 -32.57 3.70 6.98
CA THR A 387 -32.24 2.29 6.75
C THR A 387 -31.32 1.81 7.87
N THR A 388 -31.95 1.11 8.80
CA THR A 388 -31.39 0.28 9.85
C THR A 388 -30.77 -0.97 9.23
N THR A 389 -29.55 -1.36 9.64
CA THR A 389 -29.01 -2.74 9.73
C THR A 389 -27.58 -2.64 10.26
N SER A 390 -27.36 -2.90 11.56
CA SER A 390 -26.97 -4.21 12.10
C SER A 390 -25.54 -4.60 11.69
N SER A 391 -24.60 -4.17 12.53
CA SER A 391 -23.19 -4.49 12.51
C SER A 391 -22.96 -5.88 13.10
N THR A 392 -22.51 -6.82 12.28
CA THR A 392 -21.77 -8.00 12.74
C THR A 392 -20.85 -8.48 11.62
N ASN A 393 -19.69 -7.82 11.51
CA ASN A 393 -18.50 -8.41 10.95
C ASN A 393 -17.65 -8.94 12.12
N PRO A 394 -17.01 -10.11 11.98
CA PRO A 394 -15.66 -10.30 12.45
C PRO A 394 -14.71 -10.18 11.26
N THR A 395 -13.78 -9.25 11.47
CA THR A 395 -12.62 -8.90 10.66
C THR A 395 -11.68 -10.09 10.43
N VAL A 396 -10.97 -9.99 9.31
CA VAL A 396 -10.22 -11.01 8.57
C VAL A 396 -8.73 -11.05 9.04
N THR A 397 -7.81 -11.84 8.44
CA THR A 397 -6.38 -11.91 8.87
C THR A 397 -5.26 -11.85 7.81
N LEU A 398 -4.44 -10.78 7.85
CA LEU A 398 -2.98 -10.71 7.66
C LEU A 398 -2.36 -11.76 8.59
N PRO A 399 -1.08 -12.19 8.50
CA PRO A 399 -0.55 -13.01 9.58
C PRO A 399 -0.74 -12.19 10.85
N ASN A 400 -1.71 -12.61 11.66
CA ASN A 400 -2.35 -11.71 12.60
C ASN A 400 -1.28 -11.39 13.62
N THR A 401 -0.69 -10.19 13.55
CA THR A 401 0.25 -9.76 14.58
C THR A 401 -0.53 -9.57 15.86
N LEU A 402 -1.77 -9.09 15.73
CA LEU A 402 -2.80 -9.22 16.75
C LEU A 402 -3.09 -10.69 16.99
N LYS A 403 -3.19 -11.02 18.26
CA LYS A 403 -3.41 -12.35 18.77
C LYS A 403 -4.71 -12.31 19.55
N PRO A 404 -5.53 -13.38 19.45
CA PRO A 404 -6.74 -13.46 20.24
C PRO A 404 -6.37 -13.42 21.73
N ALA A 405 -7.30 -13.01 22.58
CA ALA A 405 -7.05 -12.82 24.02
C ALA A 405 -6.62 -14.12 24.74
N ASP A 406 -6.81 -15.28 24.12
CA ASP A 406 -6.40 -16.60 24.60
C ASP A 406 -5.08 -17.10 23.98
N TRP A 407 -4.35 -16.25 23.26
CA TRP A 407 -3.10 -16.66 22.64
C TRP A 407 -2.06 -17.10 23.67
N ALA A 408 -1.66 -18.38 23.58
CA ALA A 408 -0.68 -19.00 24.47
C ALA A 408 0.68 -18.27 24.53
N GLY A 409 1.01 -17.44 23.52
CA GLY A 409 2.22 -16.62 23.55
C GLY A 409 2.23 -15.56 24.66
N PHE A 410 1.06 -15.18 25.21
CA PHE A 410 0.98 -14.23 26.31
C PHE A 410 1.52 -14.76 27.63
N SER A 411 1.44 -16.07 27.86
CA SER A 411 1.99 -16.72 29.05
C SER A 411 3.41 -17.27 28.84
N ASN A 412 3.99 -17.06 27.65
CA ASN A 412 5.31 -17.58 27.33
C ASN A 412 6.39 -16.74 28.02
N ALA A 413 7.03 -17.30 29.05
CA ALA A 413 8.09 -16.67 29.82
C ALA A 413 9.34 -16.26 29.00
N SER A 414 9.53 -16.82 27.81
CA SER A 414 10.62 -16.42 26.89
C SER A 414 10.31 -15.14 26.09
N LYS A 415 9.05 -14.69 26.10
CA LYS A 415 8.63 -13.46 25.42
C LYS A 415 8.61 -12.30 26.42
N HIS A 416 9.15 -11.17 25.97
CA HIS A 416 9.06 -9.93 26.72
C HIS A 416 7.83 -9.15 26.23
N LEU A 417 6.88 -8.87 27.11
CA LEU A 417 5.62 -8.22 26.76
C LEU A 417 5.52 -6.86 27.44
N GLY A 418 4.83 -5.92 26.79
CA GLY A 418 4.59 -4.59 27.32
C GLY A 418 3.18 -4.10 27.08
N LEU A 419 2.71 -3.23 27.98
CA LEU A 419 1.46 -2.51 27.92
C LEU A 419 1.72 -1.04 27.60
N GLU A 420 1.16 -0.55 26.50
CA GLU A 420 1.18 0.86 26.16
C GLU A 420 0.14 1.65 26.98
N MET A 421 0.61 2.70 27.63
CA MET A 421 -0.19 3.60 28.45
C MET A 421 0.21 5.05 28.19
N GLN A 422 -0.77 5.92 27.96
CA GLN A 422 -0.51 7.34 27.76
C GLN A 422 -0.19 8.05 29.09
N GLN A 423 0.53 9.17 29.01
CA GLN A 423 0.63 10.13 30.12
C GLN A 423 -0.74 10.69 30.54
N PRO A 424 -1.05 10.85 31.85
CA PRO A 424 -0.20 10.53 33.01
C PRO A 424 -0.45 9.12 33.61
N TRP A 425 -1.21 8.27 32.93
CA TRP A 425 -1.73 7.01 33.48
C TRP A 425 -0.65 6.00 33.82
N ALA A 426 0.40 5.91 32.99
CA ALA A 426 1.55 5.03 33.21
C ALA A 426 2.20 5.31 34.58
N VAL A 427 2.56 6.57 34.85
CA VAL A 427 3.16 6.99 36.11
C VAL A 427 2.21 6.84 37.29
N ASN A 428 0.93 7.19 37.12
CA ASN A 428 -0.07 7.02 38.19
C ASN A 428 -0.23 5.55 38.60
N LEU A 429 -0.17 4.62 37.64
CA LEU A 429 -0.19 3.20 37.92
C LEU A 429 1.07 2.76 38.67
N LEU A 430 2.26 3.10 38.17
CA LEU A 430 3.54 2.71 38.78
C LEU A 430 3.78 3.33 40.18
N GLN A 431 3.08 4.41 40.51
CA GLN A 431 3.09 5.02 41.85
C GLN A 431 2.00 4.48 42.79
N ASN A 432 1.29 3.42 42.40
CA ASN A 432 0.16 2.84 43.14
C ASN A 432 -1.00 3.83 43.39
N LYS A 433 -1.11 4.90 42.60
CA LYS A 433 -2.25 5.85 42.66
C LYS A 433 -3.44 5.35 41.85
N LYS A 434 -3.16 4.68 40.73
CA LYS A 434 -4.14 4.00 39.89
C LYS A 434 -4.00 2.50 40.09
N THR A 435 -4.94 1.90 40.82
CA THR A 435 -4.94 0.47 41.17
C THR A 435 -5.82 -0.37 40.25
N ILE A 436 -6.60 0.26 39.37
CA ILE A 436 -7.38 -0.40 38.32
C ILE A 436 -7.09 0.27 36.97
N GLU A 437 -6.61 -0.49 35.99
CA GLU A 437 -6.45 -0.05 34.60
C GLU A 437 -7.73 -0.29 33.80
N THR A 438 -8.21 0.69 33.04
CA THR A 438 -9.50 0.58 32.36
C THR A 438 -9.33 0.40 30.85
N ARG A 439 -10.01 -0.60 30.28
CA ARG A 439 -9.94 -0.95 28.85
C ARG A 439 -11.32 -1.30 28.31
N ALA A 440 -11.48 -1.15 27.00
CA ALA A 440 -12.67 -1.60 26.27
C ALA A 440 -12.64 -3.11 25.93
N TYR A 441 -11.73 -3.87 26.54
CA TYR A 441 -11.57 -5.31 26.33
C TYR A 441 -11.01 -5.97 27.60
N PRO A 442 -11.36 -7.24 27.88
CA PRO A 442 -10.95 -7.92 29.09
C PRO A 442 -9.44 -8.15 29.12
N LEU A 443 -8.89 -8.28 30.33
CA LEU A 443 -7.54 -8.77 30.52
C LEU A 443 -7.43 -10.19 29.92
N PRO A 444 -6.54 -10.42 28.95
CA PRO A 444 -6.23 -11.77 28.48
C PRO A 444 -5.95 -12.71 29.66
N PRO A 445 -6.65 -13.86 29.81
CA PRO A 445 -6.45 -14.75 30.96
C PRO A 445 -5.00 -15.22 31.11
N SER A 446 -4.30 -15.39 30.01
CA SER A 446 -2.88 -15.73 29.93
C SER A 446 -1.93 -14.62 30.39
N LEU A 447 -2.42 -13.40 30.63
CA LEU A 447 -1.67 -12.28 31.20
C LEU A 447 -1.91 -12.10 32.70
N LEU A 448 -2.78 -12.90 33.32
CA LEU A 448 -2.96 -12.91 34.77
C LEU A 448 -1.65 -13.26 35.45
N ASN A 449 -1.24 -12.40 36.39
CA ASN A 449 0.00 -12.52 37.16
C ASN A 449 1.29 -12.53 36.30
N VAL A 450 1.20 -12.17 35.01
CA VAL A 450 2.35 -12.02 34.11
C VAL A 450 2.89 -10.59 34.21
N ARG A 451 4.22 -10.47 34.33
CA ARG A 451 4.92 -9.17 34.39
C ARG A 451 4.94 -8.53 33.00
N LEU A 452 4.26 -7.41 32.84
CA LEU A 452 4.22 -6.60 31.63
C LEU A 452 5.03 -5.33 31.81
N SER A 453 5.86 -4.97 30.84
CA SER A 453 6.58 -3.68 30.83
C SER A 453 5.62 -2.53 30.53
N ILE A 454 5.70 -1.43 31.27
CA ILE A 454 4.94 -0.22 31.01
C ILE A 454 5.67 0.61 29.95
N ILE A 455 5.06 0.68 28.77
CA ILE A 455 5.50 1.51 27.65
C ILE A 455 4.70 2.81 27.70
N GLU A 456 5.28 3.86 28.26
CA GLU A 456 4.64 5.16 28.31
C GLU A 456 4.68 5.85 26.94
N SER A 457 3.54 6.35 26.50
CA SER A 457 3.42 7.19 25.31
C SER A 457 2.96 8.61 25.68
N LYS A 458 3.28 9.59 24.82
CA LYS A 458 2.78 10.97 25.00
C LYS A 458 1.26 11.01 25.04
N LYS A 459 0.72 11.94 25.84
CA LYS A 459 -0.72 12.19 25.91
C LYS A 459 -1.31 12.42 24.52
N ASN A 460 -2.35 11.67 24.17
CA ASN A 460 -3.05 11.74 22.89
C ASN A 460 -4.57 11.69 23.13
N LEU A 461 -5.37 11.50 22.08
CA LEU A 461 -6.82 11.34 22.19
C LEU A 461 -7.17 10.10 23.04
N PRO A 462 -8.23 10.16 23.87
CA PRO A 462 -8.71 9.02 24.63
C PRO A 462 -9.08 7.83 23.76
N ASN A 463 -8.82 6.61 24.25
CA ASN A 463 -9.10 5.33 23.58
C ASN A 463 -8.37 5.10 22.24
N VAL A 464 -7.42 5.95 21.87
CA VAL A 464 -6.59 5.79 20.68
C VAL A 464 -5.15 5.51 21.14
N SER A 465 -4.57 4.39 20.71
CA SER A 465 -3.14 4.15 20.98
C SER A 465 -2.32 5.30 20.39
N ALA A 466 -1.38 5.85 21.16
CA ALA A 466 -0.56 6.94 20.64
C ALA A 466 0.40 6.46 19.53
N LEU A 467 0.62 5.15 19.46
CA LEU A 467 1.36 4.46 18.43
C LEU A 467 0.43 4.07 17.28
N LYS A 468 0.66 4.62 16.08
CA LYS A 468 -0.08 4.29 14.86
C LYS A 468 0.72 3.27 14.06
N GLY A 469 0.23 2.02 13.98
CA GLY A 469 0.93 0.89 13.35
C GLY A 469 1.05 -0.35 14.25
N ASN A 470 1.57 -1.45 13.71
CA ASN A 470 1.72 -2.73 14.41
C ASN A 470 3.17 -3.12 14.72
N ILE A 471 4.16 -2.41 14.17
CA ILE A 471 5.58 -2.70 14.39
C ILE A 471 6.32 -1.37 14.55
N PHE A 472 7.12 -1.22 15.60
CA PHE A 472 7.89 -0.01 15.90
C PHE A 472 9.31 -0.39 16.26
N ARG A 473 10.32 0.34 15.77
CA ARG A 473 11.72 0.07 16.08
C ARG A 473 12.29 1.16 16.99
N SER A 474 13.02 0.78 18.03
CA SER A 474 13.58 1.74 18.99
C SER A 474 14.73 2.57 18.43
N SER A 475 15.25 2.27 17.24
CA SER A 475 16.17 3.14 16.52
C SER A 475 15.47 4.23 15.69
N ASP A 476 14.14 4.21 15.55
CA ASP A 476 13.39 5.24 14.84
C ASP A 476 13.33 6.54 15.69
N PRO A 477 13.83 7.69 15.17
CA PRO A 477 13.73 8.98 15.84
C PRO A 477 12.30 9.41 16.22
N ALA A 478 11.29 8.98 15.46
CA ALA A 478 9.89 9.27 15.75
C ALA A 478 9.35 8.44 16.94
N VAL A 479 9.88 7.24 17.14
CA VAL A 479 9.52 6.33 18.26
C VAL A 479 10.27 6.72 19.53
N THR A 480 11.58 6.95 19.45
CA THR A 480 12.43 7.33 20.61
C THR A 480 12.07 8.67 21.22
N SER A 481 11.50 9.59 20.44
CA SER A 481 11.05 10.90 20.94
C SER A 481 9.63 10.87 21.51
N SER A 482 8.92 9.73 21.44
CA SER A 482 7.50 9.61 21.81
C SER A 482 7.17 8.46 22.77
N LEU A 483 8.09 7.51 23.00
CA LEU A 483 7.92 6.37 23.91
C LEU A 483 9.03 6.26 24.94
N THR A 484 8.67 5.85 26.15
CA THR A 484 9.61 5.52 27.24
C THR A 484 9.15 4.26 27.97
N ILE A 485 10.05 3.30 28.18
CA ILE A 485 9.78 2.16 29.07
C ILE A 485 10.13 2.59 30.50
N LEU A 486 9.15 2.55 31.40
CA LEU A 486 9.30 3.12 32.76
C LEU A 486 9.44 2.08 33.87
N GLY A 487 8.77 0.94 33.72
CA GLY A 487 8.60 -0.02 34.79
C GLY A 487 7.79 -1.20 34.33
N TRP A 488 7.14 -1.87 35.28
CA TRP A 488 6.36 -3.07 35.02
C TRP A 488 5.13 -3.16 35.90
N VAL A 489 4.17 -3.97 35.47
CA VAL A 489 2.91 -4.25 36.17
C VAL A 489 2.57 -5.73 36.08
N LYS A 490 1.88 -6.24 37.10
CA LYS A 490 1.14 -7.51 37.11
C LYS A 490 -0.31 -7.22 37.46
N PHE A 491 -1.22 -7.86 36.72
CA PHE A 491 -2.65 -7.76 36.99
C PHE A 491 -3.16 -9.06 37.59
N GLY A 492 -3.89 -8.96 38.70
CA GLY A 492 -4.38 -10.10 39.47
C GLY A 492 -5.79 -10.55 39.08
N SER A 493 -6.60 -9.65 38.52
CA SER A 493 -7.97 -9.95 38.12
C SER A 493 -8.53 -8.93 37.10
N ASP A 494 -9.68 -9.29 36.51
CA ASP A 494 -10.49 -8.44 35.62
C ASP A 494 -11.87 -8.22 36.25
N ILE A 495 -12.33 -6.97 36.28
CA ILE A 495 -13.67 -6.58 36.72
C ILE A 495 -14.42 -6.03 35.51
N SER A 496 -15.64 -6.51 35.26
CA SER A 496 -16.50 -5.99 34.19
C SER A 496 -17.51 -4.99 34.75
N TYR A 497 -17.38 -3.73 34.36
CA TYR A 497 -18.35 -2.68 34.65
C TYR A 497 -19.42 -2.67 33.55
N THR A 498 -20.65 -3.05 33.88
CA THR A 498 -21.80 -3.08 32.95
C THR A 498 -22.77 -1.92 33.17
N SER A 499 -22.47 -1.04 34.13
CA SER A 499 -23.25 0.16 34.38
C SER A 499 -22.35 1.36 34.71
N ARG A 500 -22.82 2.55 34.33
CA ARG A 500 -22.19 3.83 34.70
C ARG A 500 -21.93 3.90 36.20
N LYS A 501 -22.93 3.54 37.01
CA LYS A 501 -22.85 3.61 38.47
C LYS A 501 -21.67 2.79 39.02
N THR A 502 -21.58 1.53 38.65
CA THR A 502 -20.51 0.64 39.13
C THR A 502 -19.12 1.08 38.67
N PHE A 503 -19.02 1.69 37.49
CA PHE A 503 -17.78 2.29 37.02
C PHE A 503 -17.43 3.53 37.85
N GLU A 504 -18.39 4.43 38.03
CA GLU A 504 -18.19 5.67 38.79
C GLU A 504 -17.88 5.45 40.28
N ASP A 505 -18.41 4.37 40.88
CA ASP A 505 -18.11 3.97 42.26
C ASP A 505 -16.60 3.64 42.48
N ASP A 506 -15.87 3.28 41.41
CA ASP A 506 -14.44 2.95 41.44
C ASP A 506 -13.54 4.08 40.90
N VAL A 507 -14.06 5.30 40.72
CA VAL A 507 -13.31 6.46 40.18
C VAL A 507 -12.02 6.72 40.94
N GLU A 508 -11.99 6.53 42.25
CA GLU A 508 -10.77 6.70 43.05
C GLU A 508 -9.69 5.65 42.73
N LYS A 509 -10.08 4.45 42.28
CA LYS A 509 -9.17 3.35 41.96
C LYS A 509 -8.65 3.44 40.53
N HIS A 510 -9.50 3.76 39.56
CA HIS A 510 -9.09 3.88 38.17
C HIS A 510 -8.76 5.31 37.72
N MET A 511 -9.06 6.32 38.54
CA MET A 511 -8.77 7.74 38.34
C MET A 511 -9.41 8.37 37.08
N VAL A 512 -10.46 7.76 36.53
CA VAL A 512 -11.15 8.28 35.33
C VAL A 512 -12.42 8.99 35.76
N THR A 513 -12.40 10.32 35.78
CA THR A 513 -13.58 11.12 36.16
C THR A 513 -14.67 11.06 35.08
N PRO A 514 -15.94 11.32 35.41
CA PRO A 514 -17.05 11.34 34.45
C PRO A 514 -16.83 12.29 33.26
N GLU A 515 -16.13 13.42 33.48
CA GLU A 515 -15.85 14.44 32.48
C GLU A 515 -14.62 14.11 31.61
N SER A 516 -13.87 13.07 31.98
CA SER A 516 -12.74 12.59 31.20
C SER A 516 -13.22 12.00 29.88
N GLY A 517 -12.46 12.16 28.80
CA GLY A 517 -12.79 11.49 27.54
C GLY A 517 -12.65 9.96 27.59
N TYR A 518 -12.14 9.41 28.70
CA TYR A 518 -12.12 7.99 29.07
C TYR A 518 -13.31 7.55 29.95
N GLY A 519 -14.17 8.48 30.37
CA GLY A 519 -15.31 8.23 31.24
C GLY A 519 -16.46 7.47 30.55
N TRP A 520 -17.46 7.07 31.34
CA TRP A 520 -18.60 6.29 30.84
C TRP A 520 -19.51 7.10 29.90
N LYS A 521 -19.52 6.74 28.62
CA LYS A 521 -20.32 7.40 27.57
C LYS A 521 -21.68 6.73 27.39
N GLU A 522 -22.65 7.50 26.89
CA GLU A 522 -23.93 6.95 26.47
C GLU A 522 -23.71 5.93 25.34
N GLY A 523 -24.32 4.74 25.46
CA GLY A 523 -24.08 3.61 24.56
C GLY A 523 -22.90 2.69 24.95
N THR A 524 -22.20 2.95 26.07
CA THR A 524 -21.18 2.01 26.59
C THR A 524 -21.87 0.75 27.13
N GLU A 525 -21.56 -0.41 26.56
CA GLU A 525 -22.08 -1.71 27.02
C GLU A 525 -21.27 -2.29 28.20
N VAL A 526 -19.94 -2.22 28.12
CA VAL A 526 -19.03 -2.72 29.16
C VAL A 526 -17.69 -1.98 29.16
N VAL A 527 -17.11 -1.81 30.35
CA VAL A 527 -15.71 -1.41 30.54
C VAL A 527 -15.03 -2.46 31.42
N HIS A 528 -13.80 -2.84 31.10
CA HIS A 528 -13.02 -3.79 31.87
C HIS A 528 -12.00 -3.06 32.73
N GLY A 529 -11.96 -3.39 34.02
CA GLY A 529 -10.99 -2.93 35.01
C GLY A 529 -9.99 -4.03 35.31
N TRP A 530 -8.74 -3.86 34.85
CA TRP A 530 -7.64 -4.76 35.17
C TRP A 530 -7.05 -4.35 36.51
N VAL A 531 -7.26 -5.18 37.53
CA VAL A 531 -6.85 -4.89 38.90
C VAL A 531 -5.36 -5.13 39.03
N VAL A 532 -4.61 -4.10 39.41
CA VAL A 532 -3.17 -4.17 39.62
C VAL A 532 -2.91 -5.01 40.88
N GLU A 533 -2.17 -6.10 40.71
CA GLU A 533 -1.69 -6.93 41.82
C GLU A 533 -0.37 -6.38 42.38
N ASP A 534 0.55 -6.04 41.47
CA ASP A 534 1.89 -5.58 41.80
C ASP A 534 2.44 -4.70 40.67
N CYS A 535 3.26 -3.71 40.99
CA CYS A 535 3.91 -2.85 40.00
C CYS A 535 5.17 -2.19 40.57
N GLY A 536 6.06 -1.76 39.68
CA GLY A 536 7.27 -1.05 40.08
C GLY A 536 7.99 -0.37 38.93
N PHE A 537 8.75 0.67 39.26
CA PHE A 537 9.70 1.25 38.31
C PHE A 537 10.87 0.30 38.09
N TYR A 538 11.41 0.31 36.86
CA TYR A 538 12.68 -0.36 36.61
C TYR A 538 13.83 0.44 37.23
N ASP A 539 14.79 -0.24 37.83
CA ASP A 539 16.03 0.41 38.26
C ASP A 539 17.00 0.69 37.08
N GLU A 540 18.08 1.42 37.33
CA GLU A 540 19.08 1.74 36.30
C GLU A 540 19.76 0.49 35.71
N GLY A 541 19.76 -0.64 36.43
CA GLY A 541 20.27 -1.92 35.95
C GLY A 541 19.29 -2.58 34.98
N GLU A 542 18.02 -2.65 35.35
CA GLU A 542 16.94 -3.22 34.54
C GLU A 542 16.67 -2.38 33.28
N LEU A 543 16.81 -1.06 33.35
CA LEU A 543 16.66 -0.19 32.17
C LEU A 543 17.75 -0.40 31.11
N LYS A 544 18.92 -0.96 31.47
CA LYS A 544 19.99 -1.25 30.49
C LYS A 544 19.56 -2.28 29.46
N ASP A 545 18.65 -3.18 29.81
CA ASP A 545 18.09 -4.16 28.88
C ASP A 545 17.26 -3.53 27.75
N PHE A 546 16.88 -2.26 27.90
CA PHE A 546 16.14 -1.48 26.89
C PHE A 546 17.00 -0.39 26.22
N ASN A 547 18.30 -0.32 26.53
CA ASN A 547 19.23 0.59 25.84
C ASN A 547 19.76 0.01 24.51
N GLU A 548 19.50 -1.27 24.23
CA GLU A 548 19.80 -1.92 22.96
C GLU A 548 18.67 -1.69 21.93
N ASP A 549 18.95 -1.88 20.63
CA ASP A 549 17.93 -1.75 19.57
C ASP A 549 16.88 -2.88 19.70
N TYR A 550 15.61 -2.52 19.78
CA TYR A 550 14.47 -3.42 19.96
C TYR A 550 13.32 -3.07 19.01
N VAL A 551 12.44 -4.04 18.77
CA VAL A 551 11.24 -3.90 17.97
C VAL A 551 10.03 -4.19 18.83
N LEU A 552 9.06 -3.28 18.86
CA LEU A 552 7.75 -3.48 19.47
C LEU A 552 6.78 -4.01 18.41
N VAL A 553 6.24 -5.20 18.60
CA VAL A 553 5.24 -5.82 17.73
C VAL A 553 3.90 -5.86 18.45
N ARG A 554 2.87 -5.20 17.91
CA ARG A 554 1.53 -5.14 18.51
C ARG A 554 0.87 -6.51 18.46
N ARG A 555 0.58 -7.05 19.65
CA ARG A 555 -0.08 -8.35 19.86
C ARG A 555 -1.53 -8.25 20.27
N LEU A 556 -1.98 -7.19 20.93
CA LEU A 556 -3.41 -7.00 21.19
C LEU A 556 -3.70 -5.57 21.60
N ARG A 557 -4.36 -4.78 20.75
CA ARG A 557 -4.63 -3.35 21.01
C ARG A 557 -3.41 -2.63 21.62
N SER A 558 -3.33 -2.42 22.94
CA SER A 558 -2.18 -1.78 23.60
C SER A 558 -1.10 -2.74 24.12
N ILE A 559 -1.20 -4.04 23.89
CA ILE A 559 -0.20 -5.04 24.26
C ILE A 559 0.79 -5.23 23.11
N PHE A 560 2.07 -5.18 23.44
CA PHE A 560 3.20 -5.33 22.54
C PHE A 560 4.11 -6.47 22.99
N GLU A 561 4.71 -7.16 22.03
CA GLU A 561 5.89 -8.00 22.24
C GLU A 561 7.13 -7.17 21.94
N VAL A 562 8.14 -7.24 22.82
CA VAL A 562 9.41 -6.53 22.69
C VAL A 562 10.47 -7.53 22.20
N GLU A 563 10.84 -7.42 20.93
CA GLU A 563 11.80 -8.29 20.26
C GLU A 563 13.17 -7.59 20.16
N ARG A 564 14.23 -8.18 20.72
CA ARG A 564 15.59 -7.61 20.60
C ARG A 564 16.14 -7.81 19.19
N VAL A 565 16.77 -6.79 18.63
CA VAL A 565 17.48 -6.90 17.35
C VAL A 565 18.87 -7.48 17.60
N LYS A 566 19.09 -8.72 17.16
CA LYS A 566 20.45 -9.29 17.15
C LYS A 566 21.30 -8.55 16.10
N VAL A 567 22.29 -7.78 16.55
CA VAL A 567 23.35 -7.28 15.68
C VAL A 567 24.11 -8.49 15.13
N LYS A 568 24.19 -8.63 13.80
CA LYS A 568 25.05 -9.64 13.15
C LYS A 568 26.51 -9.33 13.50
N GLY A 569 27.00 -9.95 14.57
CA GLY A 569 28.41 -10.04 14.89
C GLY A 569 29.11 -10.98 13.92
N GLU A 570 30.30 -10.55 13.52
CA GLU A 570 31.28 -11.29 12.73
C GLU A 570 31.49 -12.73 13.22
N GLY A 571 31.80 -13.60 12.27
CA GLY A 571 31.98 -15.03 12.47
C GLY A 571 32.97 -15.36 13.58
N ALA A 572 32.64 -16.46 14.26
CA ALA A 572 33.50 -17.13 15.22
C ALA A 572 34.87 -17.46 14.63
N THR A 573 35.93 -17.01 15.30
CA THR A 573 37.15 -17.80 15.47
C THR A 573 37.62 -17.62 16.90
N GLY A 574 37.60 -18.71 17.66
CA GLY A 574 38.10 -18.76 19.02
C GLY A 574 39.62 -18.80 19.10
N GLY A 575 40.10 -18.46 20.30
CA GLY A 575 41.31 -19.05 20.88
C GLY A 575 42.61 -18.26 20.74
N GLY A 576 43.18 -17.90 21.90
CA GLY A 576 44.64 -17.74 22.06
C GLY A 576 45.10 -16.33 22.40
N GLY A 577 45.39 -16.10 23.68
CA GLY A 577 45.87 -14.82 24.19
C GLY A 577 47.30 -14.43 23.79
N GLY A 578 47.66 -13.19 24.11
CA GLY A 578 49.06 -12.75 24.10
C GLY A 578 49.27 -11.26 23.84
N GLY A 579 49.40 -10.48 24.92
CA GLY A 579 50.50 -9.51 25.07
C GLY A 579 50.56 -8.26 24.18
N LYS A 580 50.24 -7.11 24.80
CA LYS A 580 50.94 -5.79 24.71
C LYS A 580 51.75 -5.48 23.43
N LYS A 581 51.40 -4.37 22.76
CA LYS A 581 52.16 -3.10 22.81
C LYS A 581 51.54 -2.01 21.93
N LYS A 582 51.18 -0.89 22.57
CA LYS A 582 51.00 0.43 21.94
C LYS A 582 52.29 0.88 21.25
N LYS A 583 52.22 1.32 19.99
CA LYS A 583 53.13 2.33 19.43
C LYS A 583 52.38 3.29 18.51
N ASN A 584 52.29 4.53 18.99
CA ASN A 584 52.10 5.74 18.19
C ASN A 584 53.11 5.82 17.05
N LYS A 585 52.69 6.30 15.86
CA LYS A 585 53.45 7.36 15.17
C LYS A 585 52.63 8.15 14.16
N LYS A 586 52.70 9.47 14.35
CA LYS A 586 52.25 10.57 13.51
C LYS A 586 52.88 10.58 12.11
N ASN A 587 52.12 11.16 11.16
CA ASN A 587 52.51 12.04 10.05
C ASN A 587 53.94 11.97 9.51
N LYS A 588 54.06 11.82 8.17
CA LYS A 588 54.50 12.93 7.31
C LYS A 588 54.36 12.63 5.80
N ASN A 589 54.14 13.75 5.13
CA ASN A 589 53.90 14.02 3.71
C ASN A 589 55.18 13.89 2.83
N LYS A 590 54.95 14.06 1.50
CA LYS A 590 55.89 14.29 0.36
C LYS A 590 56.50 13.00 -0.24
N GLN A 591 56.65 12.85 -1.56
CA GLN A 591 56.88 13.86 -2.60
C GLN A 591 56.58 13.32 -4.02
N LYS A 592 56.25 14.26 -4.93
CA LYS A 592 56.20 14.13 -6.40
C LYS A 592 57.57 13.84 -7.03
N ASN A 593 57.57 13.12 -8.17
CA ASN A 593 58.25 13.39 -9.46
C ASN A 593 58.15 12.10 -10.33
N SER A 594 57.50 12.05 -11.50
CA SER A 594 57.72 12.67 -12.83
C SER A 594 58.69 11.89 -13.74
N ASN A 595 58.25 11.68 -15.00
CA ASN A 595 58.90 11.21 -16.25
C ASN A 595 58.67 9.72 -16.63
N GLN A 596 57.89 9.45 -17.70
CA GLN A 596 58.24 9.33 -19.15
C GLN A 596 59.00 8.01 -19.41
N ASP A 597 58.72 7.16 -20.41
CA ASP A 597 57.93 7.21 -21.65
C ASP A 597 57.70 5.75 -22.15
N GLU A 598 56.97 5.59 -23.26
CA GLU A 598 56.89 4.47 -24.23
C GLU A 598 55.71 3.46 -24.18
N GLY A 599 54.77 3.65 -25.12
CA GLY A 599 54.66 2.76 -26.30
C GLY A 599 53.75 1.52 -26.33
N LEU A 600 52.46 1.70 -26.70
CA LEU A 600 51.61 0.83 -27.56
C LEU A 600 51.11 -0.56 -27.05
N PRO A 601 50.08 -1.22 -27.67
CA PRO A 601 48.67 -0.81 -27.71
C PRO A 601 47.64 -1.93 -27.33
N LYS A 602 46.42 -1.46 -27.04
CA LYS A 602 45.07 -2.10 -27.04
C LYS A 602 44.95 -3.62 -27.37
N LYS A 603 44.35 -4.37 -26.43
CA LYS A 603 43.56 -5.59 -26.74
C LYS A 603 42.17 -5.54 -26.08
N LYS A 604 41.13 -5.49 -26.93
CA LYS A 604 39.76 -5.89 -26.63
C LYS A 604 39.69 -7.42 -26.53
N LYS A 605 39.09 -7.96 -25.47
CA LYS A 605 38.43 -9.29 -25.43
C LYS A 605 37.24 -9.15 -24.48
N LYS A 606 36.01 -9.11 -25.01
CA LYS A 606 35.07 -10.25 -25.05
C LYS A 606 35.05 -10.99 -23.71
N ARG A 607 34.00 -10.77 -22.94
CA ARG A 607 33.58 -11.65 -21.85
C ARG A 607 32.26 -12.30 -22.25
N PHE A 608 32.25 -13.61 -22.02
CA PHE A 608 31.10 -14.50 -22.02
C PHE A 608 30.02 -14.01 -21.06
#